data_AF-A0A1C6IML2-F1
#
_entry.id   AF-A0A1C6IML2-F1
#
_cell.length_a   1.000
_cell.length_b   1.000
_cell.length_c   1.000
_cell.angle_alpha   90.00
_cell.angle_beta   90.00
_cell.angle_gamma   90.00
#
_symmetry.space_group_name_H-M   'P 1'
#
loop_
_entity.id
_entity.type
_entity.pdbx_description
1 polymer ?
#
loop_
_entity_poly.entity_id
_entity_poly.type
_entity_poly.pdbx_seq_one_letter_code
_entity_poly.pdbx_strand_id
1 'polypeptide(L)'
;MLRERFFKNSITDAYDDVGADLAWDDSLQDDDVLLAPAPFDALYPHYLCAMTDAALGETDRYVGEQAQYNSLLADLAAWLRRSYPTLTGAQWRW
;
A
#
# COMPACT_ATOMS: atom_id res chain seq x y z
N MET A 1 13.49 -1.06 23.79
CA MET A 1 12.37 -0.32 24.43
C MET A 1 11.03 -1.06 24.27
N LEU A 2 9.97 -0.72 25.03
CA LEU A 2 8.64 -1.39 24.91
C LEU A 2 8.12 -1.37 23.45
N ARG A 3 8.36 -0.27 22.73
CA ARG A 3 7.97 -0.15 21.31
C ARG A 3 8.61 -1.23 20.42
N GLU A 4 9.89 -1.52 20.64
CA GLU A 4 10.62 -2.56 19.89
C GLU A 4 10.29 -3.97 20.36
N ARG A 5 9.54 -4.15 21.45
CA ARG A 5 9.08 -5.47 21.90
C ARG A 5 7.71 -5.82 21.34
N PHE A 6 6.85 -4.83 21.10
CA PHE A 6 5.47 -5.04 20.65
C PHE A 6 5.22 -4.63 19.20
N PHE A 7 6.03 -3.72 18.65
CA PHE A 7 5.91 -3.20 17.29
C PHE A 7 7.14 -3.52 16.45
N LYS A 8 7.83 -4.64 16.72
CA LYS A 8 8.78 -5.13 15.70
C LYS A 8 7.99 -5.38 14.42
N ASN A 9 8.59 -4.98 13.31
CA ASN A 9 8.07 -5.27 11.99
C ASN A 9 7.72 -6.76 11.88
N SER A 10 6.81 -7.04 10.97
CA SER A 10 6.50 -8.40 10.59
C SER A 10 7.76 -9.18 10.21
N ILE A 11 7.68 -10.51 10.24
CA ILE A 11 8.76 -11.40 9.82
C ILE A 11 9.07 -11.33 8.31
N THR A 12 8.30 -10.56 7.54
CA THR A 12 8.45 -10.50 6.10
C THR A 12 9.49 -9.47 5.67
N ASP A 13 10.36 -9.91 4.78
CA ASP A 13 11.34 -9.17 3.98
C ASP A 13 10.85 -8.97 2.53
N ALA A 14 9.65 -9.45 2.19
CA ALA A 14 9.13 -9.50 0.82
C ALA A 14 8.93 -8.11 0.17
N TYR A 15 9.02 -7.04 0.96
CA TYR A 15 8.85 -5.66 0.49
C TYR A 15 10.14 -4.85 0.53
N ASP A 16 11.27 -5.42 0.98
CA ASP A 16 12.50 -4.66 1.19
C ASP A 16 13.18 -4.28 -0.13
N ASP A 17 13.02 -5.12 -1.17
CA ASP A 17 13.70 -5.00 -2.47
C ASP A 17 12.72 -4.78 -3.65
N VAL A 18 11.46 -4.43 -3.38
CA VAL A 18 10.43 -4.22 -4.41
C VAL A 18 9.77 -2.85 -4.27
N GLY A 19 9.37 -2.24 -5.39
CA GLY A 19 8.75 -0.92 -5.38
C GLY A 19 9.12 -0.09 -6.60
N ALA A 20 8.20 0.79 -7.00
CA ALA A 20 8.41 1.69 -8.14
C ALA A 20 9.59 2.65 -7.92
N ASP A 21 9.89 3.00 -6.67
CA ASP A 21 11.02 3.83 -6.28
C ASP A 21 12.37 3.12 -6.46
N LEU A 22 12.42 1.80 -6.27
CA LEU A 22 13.62 0.99 -6.49
C LEU A 22 13.81 0.63 -7.97
N ALA A 23 12.73 0.37 -8.69
CA ALA A 23 12.76 0.02 -10.11
C ALA A 23 12.96 1.22 -11.06
N TRP A 24 12.79 2.45 -10.55
CA TRP A 24 12.76 3.65 -11.39
C TRP A 24 14.05 3.91 -12.19
N ASP A 25 15.22 3.53 -11.67
CA ASP A 25 16.52 3.83 -12.30
C ASP A 25 16.66 3.23 -13.71
N ASP A 26 16.02 2.08 -13.97
CA ASP A 26 16.01 1.40 -15.27
C ASP A 26 14.76 1.74 -16.12
N SER A 27 13.97 2.73 -15.68
CA SER A 27 12.59 3.00 -16.11
C SER A 27 11.63 1.85 -15.76
N LEU A 28 10.48 2.19 -15.17
CA LEU A 28 9.48 1.21 -14.75
C LEU A 28 8.99 0.35 -15.93
N GLN A 29 9.25 -0.95 -15.88
CA GLN A 29 8.83 -1.95 -16.86
C GLN A 29 7.46 -2.55 -16.49
N ASP A 30 6.80 -3.17 -17.46
CA ASP A 30 5.49 -3.80 -17.26
C ASP A 30 5.56 -5.03 -16.31
N ASP A 31 6.72 -5.67 -16.19
CA ASP A 31 6.97 -6.83 -15.34
C ASP A 31 7.58 -6.50 -13.97
N ASP A 32 7.83 -5.21 -13.69
CA ASP A 32 8.36 -4.77 -12.39
C ASP A 32 7.36 -5.04 -11.25
N VAL A 33 7.89 -5.58 -10.16
CA VAL A 33 7.08 -5.86 -8.97
C VAL A 33 6.86 -4.58 -8.18
N LEU A 34 5.61 -4.12 -8.18
CA LEU A 34 5.20 -2.97 -7.40
C LEU A 34 4.97 -3.34 -5.92
N LEU A 35 5.01 -2.32 -5.07
CA LEU A 35 4.83 -2.47 -3.62
C LEU A 35 3.45 -3.01 -3.26
N ALA A 36 2.40 -2.64 -4.00
CA ALA A 36 1.08 -3.24 -3.85
C ALA A 36 1.00 -4.53 -4.70
N PRO A 37 0.90 -5.72 -4.09
CA PRO A 37 0.82 -6.97 -4.84
C PRO A 37 -0.55 -7.10 -5.51
N ALA A 38 -0.64 -7.83 -6.63
CA ALA A 38 -1.92 -8.19 -7.23
C ALA A 38 -2.81 -8.92 -6.20
N PRO A 39 -4.10 -8.56 -6.07
CA PRO A 39 -4.92 -7.71 -6.94
C PRO A 39 -5.02 -6.22 -6.50
N PHE A 40 -4.12 -5.74 -5.64
CA PHE A 40 -4.16 -4.37 -5.08
C PHE A 40 -3.36 -3.35 -5.90
N ASP A 41 -2.79 -3.77 -7.03
CA ASP A 41 -2.05 -2.94 -7.98
C ASP A 41 -2.91 -1.80 -8.58
N ALA A 42 -4.24 -1.98 -8.64
CA ALA A 42 -5.20 -0.93 -9.01
C ALA A 42 -5.17 0.30 -8.08
N LEU A 43 -4.51 0.21 -6.91
CA LEU A 43 -4.29 1.33 -6.01
C LEU A 43 -3.48 2.46 -6.67
N TYR A 44 -2.51 2.14 -7.53
CA TYR A 44 -1.68 3.15 -8.19
C TYR A 44 -2.45 4.00 -9.21
N PRO A 45 -3.21 3.43 -10.16
CA PRO A 45 -4.05 4.22 -11.05
C PRO A 45 -5.00 5.16 -10.30
N HIS A 46 -5.70 4.68 -9.26
CA HIS A 46 -6.64 5.52 -8.50
C HIS A 46 -5.94 6.66 -7.76
N TYR A 47 -4.75 6.42 -7.21
CA TYR A 47 -3.94 7.48 -6.61
C TYR A 47 -3.53 8.54 -7.64
N LEU A 48 -2.99 8.12 -8.78
CA LEU A 48 -2.53 9.03 -9.82
C LEU A 48 -3.69 9.83 -10.44
N CYS A 49 -4.83 9.19 -10.69
CA CYS A 49 -6.04 9.87 -11.14
C CYS A 49 -6.51 10.89 -10.10
N ALA A 50 -6.60 10.51 -8.82
CA ALA A 50 -6.97 11.44 -7.76
C ALA A 50 -6.03 12.66 -7.70
N MET A 51 -4.71 12.45 -7.73
CA MET A 51 -3.75 13.57 -7.69
C MET A 51 -3.85 14.46 -8.94
N THR A 52 -4.11 13.87 -10.10
CA THR A 52 -4.31 14.60 -11.37
C THR A 52 -5.59 15.43 -11.33
N ASP A 53 -6.72 14.82 -10.93
CA ASP A 53 -8.01 15.49 -10.79
C ASP A 53 -7.93 16.63 -9.75
N ALA A 54 -7.20 16.42 -8.64
CA ALA A 54 -6.95 17.45 -7.65
C ALA A 54 -6.14 18.62 -8.22
N ALA A 55 -5.10 18.34 -9.03
CA ALA A 55 -4.29 19.38 -9.69
C ALA A 55 -5.09 20.16 -10.75
N LEU A 56 -6.06 19.51 -11.40
CA LEU A 56 -6.96 20.13 -12.37
C LEU A 56 -8.16 20.86 -11.74
N GLY A 57 -8.37 20.72 -10.42
CA GLY A 57 -9.51 21.29 -9.70
C GLY A 57 -10.82 20.52 -9.89
N GLU A 58 -10.77 19.29 -10.41
CA GLU A 58 -11.92 18.42 -10.66
C GLU A 58 -12.38 17.71 -9.37
N THR A 59 -12.91 18.48 -8.42
CA THR A 59 -13.24 17.99 -7.06
C THR A 59 -14.15 16.76 -7.05
N ASP A 60 -15.18 16.70 -7.89
CA ASP A 60 -16.12 15.56 -7.92
C ASP A 60 -15.45 14.27 -8.40
N ARG A 61 -14.55 14.37 -9.38
CA ARG A 61 -13.79 13.23 -9.91
C ARG A 61 -12.73 12.78 -8.90
N TYR A 62 -12.01 13.72 -8.30
CA TYR A 62 -11.09 13.47 -7.19
C TYR A 62 -11.77 12.70 -6.03
N VAL A 63 -12.97 13.11 -5.61
CA VAL A 63 -13.69 12.44 -4.51
C VAL A 63 -14.04 11.00 -4.89
N GLY A 64 -14.45 10.77 -6.14
CA GLY A 64 -14.72 9.42 -6.66
C GLY A 64 -13.46 8.54 -6.64
N GLU A 65 -12.36 9.05 -7.19
CA GLU A 65 -11.07 8.33 -7.23
C GLU A 65 -10.53 8.07 -5.81
N GLN A 66 -10.64 9.04 -4.91
CA GLN A 66 -10.24 8.84 -3.51
C GLN A 66 -11.09 7.82 -2.77
N ALA A 67 -12.38 7.71 -3.09
CA ALA A 67 -13.22 6.66 -2.50
C ALA A 67 -12.73 5.26 -2.93
N GLN A 68 -12.40 5.08 -4.22
CA GLN A 68 -11.86 3.82 -4.73
C GLN A 68 -10.48 3.50 -4.13
N TYR A 69 -9.57 4.47 -4.13
CA TYR A 69 -8.25 4.34 -3.51
C TYR A 69 -8.33 3.92 -2.04
N ASN A 70 -9.16 4.60 -1.24
CA ASN A 70 -9.30 4.32 0.19
C ASN A 70 -9.93 2.94 0.44
N SER A 71 -10.85 2.50 -0.42
CA SER A 71 -11.44 1.15 -0.35
C SER A 71 -10.36 0.09 -0.55
N LEU A 72 -9.56 0.19 -1.63
CA LEU A 72 -8.47 -0.74 -1.91
C LEU A 72 -7.40 -0.72 -0.82
N LEU A 73 -7.06 0.45 -0.29
CA LEU A 73 -6.09 0.59 0.79
C LEU A 73 -6.57 -0.12 2.07
N ALA A 74 -7.86 -0.04 2.39
CA ALA A 74 -8.43 -0.75 3.53
C ALA A 74 -8.36 -2.28 3.36
N ASP A 75 -8.67 -2.78 2.16
CA ASP A 75 -8.59 -4.20 1.83
C ASP A 75 -7.16 -4.72 1.83
N LEU A 76 -6.21 -3.96 1.27
CA LEU A 76 -4.78 -4.26 1.32
C LEU A 76 -4.28 -4.32 2.77
N ALA A 77 -4.65 -3.34 3.60
CA ALA A 77 -4.27 -3.33 5.02
C ALA A 77 -4.86 -4.53 5.78
N ALA A 78 -6.08 -4.95 5.46
CA ALA A 78 -6.68 -6.14 6.04
C ALA A 78 -5.95 -7.42 5.58
N TRP A 79 -5.56 -7.49 4.31
CA TRP A 79 -4.79 -8.60 3.77
C TRP A 79 -3.39 -8.69 4.40
N LEU A 80 -2.64 -7.59 4.48
CA LEU A 80 -1.30 -7.55 5.09
C LEU A 80 -1.32 -8.07 6.53
N ARG A 81 -2.31 -7.68 7.34
CA ARG A 81 -2.45 -8.16 8.73
C ARG A 81 -2.69 -9.67 8.82
N ARG A 82 -3.33 -10.28 7.81
CA ARG A 82 -3.57 -11.73 7.76
C ARG A 82 -2.35 -12.47 7.22
N SER A 83 -1.69 -11.94 6.20
CA SER A 83 -0.56 -12.57 5.52
C SER A 83 0.74 -12.47 6.31
N TYR A 84 0.94 -11.36 7.03
CA TYR A 84 2.21 -11.00 7.65
C TYR A 84 2.03 -10.63 9.12
N PRO A 85 1.69 -11.60 10.00
CA PRO A 85 1.48 -11.34 11.42
C PRO A 85 2.74 -10.78 12.09
N THR A 86 2.54 -9.93 13.09
CA THR A 86 3.63 -9.38 13.89
C THR A 86 4.35 -10.48 14.68
N LEU A 87 5.67 -10.38 14.80
CA LEU A 87 6.56 -11.30 15.53
C LEU A 87 6.06 -11.71 16.92
N THR A 88 5.41 -10.79 17.61
CA THR A 88 4.71 -11.04 18.86
C THR A 88 3.21 -11.02 18.58
N GLY A 89 2.51 -12.10 18.90
CA GLY A 89 1.04 -12.21 18.84
C GLY A 89 0.36 -11.29 19.84
N ALA A 90 0.54 -9.97 19.68
CA ALA A 90 -0.14 -8.95 20.45
C ALA A 90 -1.60 -8.95 20.02
N GLN A 91 -2.37 -9.84 20.64
CA GLN A 91 -3.82 -9.87 20.51
C GLN A 91 -4.37 -8.64 21.23
N TRP A 92 -4.81 -7.65 20.46
CA TRP A 92 -5.55 -6.52 20.99
C TRP A 92 -6.89 -7.03 21.54
N ARG A 93 -7.02 -7.03 22.86
CA ARG A 93 -8.31 -7.20 23.54
C ARG A 93 -8.85 -5.81 23.82
N TRP A 94 -10.00 -5.50 23.22
CA TRP A 94 -10.82 -4.33 23.56
C TRP A 94 -11.29 -4.43 25.01
#